data_AF-A0A969Q1W0-F1
#
_entry.id   AF-A0A969Q1W0-F1
#
_cell.length_a   1.000
_cell.length_b   1.000
_cell.length_c   1.000
_cell.angle_alpha   90.00
_cell.angle_beta   90.00
_cell.angle_gamma   90.00
#
_symmetry.space_group_name_H-M   'P 1'
#
loop_
_entity.id
_entity.type
_entity.pdbx_description
1 polymer ?
#
loop_
_entity_poly.entity_id
_entity_poly.type
_entity_poly.pdbx_seq_one_letter_code
_entity_poly.pdbx_strand_id
1 'polypeptide(L)'
;DARLAALRASAIAHVTLYDAQGQMLTTSFDLNETPLTALQLDALIRAQVQSAGAPVEAAAQIATTPYRALYMPLVMGGSTPLTVGVLLPDRLPFATELGRQMASLFAAALAGTAVVAVFAVMSRVTRRVEHVTKAAEAIAQGRMETRTAMPPRDEVGRLGAALDSLATTIQAREDKFRTLLRRERRERTYILSILESMPDGVLVYDKEGRFDPDESARPCPFRRGCLPIAPSIFNLWRMLCLAHRLRPACMRWAIRARCSTAARF
;
A
#
# COMPACT_ATOMS: atom_id res chain seq x y z
N ASP A 1 -29.92 29.16 9.01
CA ASP A 1 -30.69 28.01 9.51
C ASP A 1 -31.37 28.24 10.85
N ALA A 2 -32.50 28.96 10.87
CA ALA A 2 -33.23 29.26 12.10
C ALA A 2 -33.85 28.02 12.77
N ARG A 3 -34.18 26.98 12.00
CA ARG A 3 -34.75 25.72 12.53
C ARG A 3 -33.74 24.86 13.29
N LEU A 4 -32.46 24.89 12.88
CA LEU A 4 -31.40 24.17 13.56
C LEU A 4 -31.01 24.85 14.89
N ALA A 5 -31.01 26.19 14.90
CA ALA A 5 -30.84 26.98 16.11
C ALA A 5 -31.99 26.75 17.11
N ALA A 6 -33.25 26.73 16.63
CA ALA A 6 -34.41 26.42 17.46
C ALA A 6 -34.35 25.00 18.08
N LEU A 7 -33.86 24.00 17.35
CA LEU A 7 -33.67 22.63 17.87
C LEU A 7 -32.52 22.52 18.89
N ARG A 8 -31.46 23.33 18.74
CA ARG A 8 -30.37 23.42 19.73
C ARG A 8 -30.82 24.12 21.01
N ALA A 9 -31.65 25.16 20.89
CA ALA A 9 -32.23 25.87 22.03
C ALA A 9 -33.27 25.01 22.80
N SER A 10 -33.91 24.03 22.14
CA SER A 10 -34.79 23.05 22.79
C SER A 10 -34.09 21.79 23.31
N ALA A 11 -32.76 21.70 23.19
CA ALA A 11 -32.03 20.52 23.64
C ALA A 11 -32.05 20.42 25.17
N ILE A 12 -32.67 19.36 25.68
CA ILE A 12 -32.83 19.10 27.13
C ILE A 12 -31.47 18.85 27.79
N ALA A 13 -30.47 18.45 27.01
CA ALA A 13 -29.10 18.25 27.42
C ALA A 13 -28.14 18.76 26.34
N HIS A 14 -27.08 19.45 26.75
CA HIS A 14 -25.98 19.82 25.88
C HIS A 14 -24.80 18.87 26.08
N VAL A 15 -24.09 18.55 25.02
CA VAL A 15 -22.91 17.69 25.06
C VAL A 15 -21.70 18.51 24.64
N THR A 16 -20.65 18.45 25.44
CA THR A 16 -19.38 19.13 25.18
C THR A 16 -18.23 18.14 25.26
N LEU A 17 -17.32 18.21 24.30
CA LEU A 17 -16.14 17.36 24.18
C LEU A 17 -14.92 18.18 24.55
N TYR A 18 -14.04 17.61 25.36
CA TYR A 18 -12.87 18.26 25.93
C TYR A 18 -11.61 17.48 25.64
N ASP A 19 -10.52 18.17 25.31
CA ASP A 19 -9.20 17.57 25.22
C ASP A 19 -8.58 17.24 26.61
N ALA A 20 -7.36 16.70 26.59
CA ALA A 20 -6.62 16.36 27.81
C ALA A 20 -6.30 17.60 28.67
N GLN A 21 -6.24 18.77 28.04
CA GLN A 21 -5.99 20.07 28.64
C GLN A 21 -7.28 20.75 29.10
N GLY A 22 -8.44 20.09 29.03
CA GLY A 22 -9.73 20.63 29.42
C GLY A 22 -10.24 21.76 28.52
N GLN A 23 -9.65 21.95 27.33
CA GLN A 23 -10.17 22.84 26.32
C GLN A 23 -11.30 22.17 25.56
N MET A 24 -12.33 22.95 25.27
CA MET A 24 -13.48 22.48 24.51
C MET A 24 -13.11 22.30 23.03
N LEU A 25 -13.26 21.08 22.54
CA LEU A 25 -13.07 20.72 21.12
C LEU A 25 -14.36 20.92 20.32
N THR A 26 -15.49 20.49 20.90
CA THR A 26 -16.80 20.65 20.26
C THR A 26 -17.90 20.74 21.32
N THR A 27 -19.01 21.38 20.98
CA THR A 27 -20.15 21.53 21.86
C THR A 27 -21.45 21.57 21.08
N SER A 28 -22.54 21.15 21.71
CA SER A 28 -23.89 21.38 21.19
C SER A 28 -24.50 22.71 21.67
N PHE A 29 -23.79 23.51 22.46
CA PHE A 29 -24.16 24.90 22.76
C PHE A 29 -24.06 25.80 21.53
N ASP A 30 -24.86 26.87 21.48
CA ASP A 30 -24.70 27.89 20.45
C ASP A 30 -23.54 28.82 20.82
N LEU A 31 -22.44 28.71 20.07
CA LEU A 31 -21.23 29.50 20.29
C LEU A 31 -21.39 30.99 19.95
N ASN A 32 -22.48 31.37 19.28
CA ASN A 32 -22.80 32.79 19.08
C ASN A 32 -23.32 33.45 20.36
N GLU A 33 -23.96 32.66 21.24
CA GLU A 33 -24.56 33.14 22.49
C GLU A 33 -23.71 32.80 23.72
N THR A 34 -22.90 31.74 23.64
CA THR A 34 -22.05 31.28 24.75
C THR A 34 -20.57 31.43 24.40
N PRO A 35 -19.80 32.24 25.16
CA PRO A 35 -18.38 32.40 24.90
C PRO A 35 -17.63 31.09 25.20
N LEU A 36 -16.64 30.74 24.36
CA LEU A 36 -15.86 29.51 24.52
C LEU A 36 -15.20 29.39 25.90
N THR A 37 -14.85 30.52 26.53
CA THR A 37 -14.27 30.57 27.87
C THR A 37 -15.21 30.07 28.96
N ALA A 38 -16.53 30.29 28.81
CA ALA A 38 -17.53 29.80 29.75
C ALA A 38 -17.74 28.28 29.66
N LEU A 39 -17.27 27.65 28.58
CA LEU A 39 -17.39 26.22 28.35
C LEU A 39 -16.13 25.44 28.72
N GLN A 40 -15.06 26.10 29.18
CA GLN A 40 -13.82 25.43 29.58
C GLN A 40 -14.01 24.57 30.83
N LEU A 41 -13.33 23.42 30.87
CA LEU A 41 -13.42 22.51 31.99
C LEU A 41 -12.52 22.99 33.14
N ASP A 42 -13.11 23.16 34.32
CA ASP A 42 -12.38 23.49 35.55
C ASP A 42 -11.22 22.51 35.76
N ALA A 43 -10.06 23.04 36.13
CA ALA A 43 -8.87 22.25 36.41
C ALA A 43 -9.10 21.21 37.52
N LEU A 44 -9.92 21.53 38.52
CA LEU A 44 -10.23 20.61 39.63
C LEU A 44 -11.07 19.42 39.15
N ILE A 45 -12.15 19.69 38.41
CA ILE A 45 -13.03 18.66 37.83
C ILE A 45 -12.23 17.79 36.85
N ARG A 46 -11.40 18.41 36.01
CA ARG A 46 -10.53 17.71 35.07
C ARG A 46 -9.59 16.74 35.78
N ALA A 47 -8.93 17.18 36.85
CA ALA A 47 -8.05 16.33 37.63
C ALA A 47 -8.82 15.13 38.22
N GLN A 48 -10.04 15.35 38.73
CA GLN A 48 -10.90 14.29 39.25
C GLN A 48 -11.32 13.29 38.17
N VAL A 49 -11.77 13.77 37.00
CA VAL A 49 -12.17 12.92 35.88
C VAL A 49 -11.01 12.05 35.40
N GLN A 50 -9.81 12.63 35.32
CA GLN A 50 -8.60 11.92 34.91
C GLN A 50 -8.10 10.94 35.96
N SER A 51 -8.21 11.26 37.26
CA SER A 51 -7.74 10.38 38.34
C SER A 51 -8.71 9.26 38.69
N ALA A 52 -10.02 9.53 38.63
CA ALA A 52 -11.03 8.57 39.09
C ALA A 52 -11.32 7.48 38.06
N GLY A 53 -11.12 7.75 36.76
CA GLY A 53 -11.52 6.83 35.70
C GLY A 53 -13.03 6.54 35.67
N ALA A 54 -13.82 7.31 36.42
CA ALA A 54 -15.25 7.16 36.62
C ALA A 54 -15.97 8.47 36.28
N PRO A 55 -17.28 8.43 35.99
CA PRO A 55 -18.06 9.64 35.76
C PRO A 55 -18.02 10.57 36.98
N VAL A 56 -17.73 11.85 36.76
CA VAL A 56 -17.74 12.90 37.80
C VAL A 56 -18.91 13.83 37.54
N GLU A 57 -19.77 13.96 38.53
CA GLU A 57 -20.85 14.93 38.51
C GLU A 57 -20.38 16.26 39.11
N ALA A 58 -20.67 17.36 38.43
CA ALA A 58 -20.36 18.69 38.93
C ALA A 58 -21.41 19.72 38.52
N ALA A 59 -21.57 20.76 39.33
CA ALA A 59 -22.34 21.92 38.94
C ALA A 59 -21.49 22.78 37.98
N ALA A 60 -22.11 23.23 36.90
CA ALA A 60 -21.51 24.15 35.94
C ALA A 60 -22.43 25.36 35.79
N GLN A 61 -21.87 26.56 35.71
CA GLN A 61 -22.65 27.77 35.47
C GLN A 61 -22.25 28.34 34.11
N ILE A 62 -23.18 28.28 33.15
CA ILE A 62 -22.95 28.77 31.79
C ILE A 62 -23.81 30.02 31.60
N ALA A 63 -23.13 31.15 31.41
CA ALA A 63 -23.75 32.47 31.45
C ALA A 63 -24.58 32.67 32.73
N THR A 64 -25.91 32.74 32.63
CA THR A 64 -26.83 32.94 33.77
C THR A 64 -27.58 31.67 34.17
N THR A 65 -27.41 30.57 33.44
CA THR A 65 -28.17 29.34 33.65
C THR A 65 -27.31 28.32 34.42
N PRO A 66 -27.80 27.81 35.56
CA PRO A 66 -27.15 26.70 36.25
C PRO A 66 -27.37 25.41 35.47
N TYR A 67 -26.29 24.68 35.24
CA TYR A 67 -26.26 23.36 34.62
C TYR A 67 -25.71 22.33 35.60
N ARG A 68 -26.21 21.10 35.47
CA ARG A 68 -25.66 19.92 36.13
C ARG A 68 -24.95 19.10 35.07
N ALA A 69 -23.65 18.89 35.26
CA ALA A 69 -22.78 18.30 34.27
C ALA A 69 -22.30 16.92 34.73
N LEU A 70 -22.39 15.93 33.85
CA LEU A 70 -21.76 14.63 34.03
C LEU A 70 -20.57 14.52 33.09
N TYR A 71 -19.37 14.44 33.64
CA TYR A 71 -18.12 14.33 32.89
C TYR A 71 -17.64 12.88 32.92
N MET A 72 -17.42 12.30 31.75
CA MET A 72 -16.91 10.94 31.60
C MET A 72 -15.56 10.96 30.86
N PRO A 73 -14.53 10.27 31.39
CA PRO A 73 -13.26 10.13 30.69
C PRO A 73 -13.41 9.15 29.52
N LEU A 74 -12.78 9.47 28.41
CA LEU A 74 -12.78 8.72 27.16
C LEU A 74 -11.33 8.49 26.72
N VAL A 75 -10.88 7.24 26.86
CA VAL A 75 -9.52 6.84 26.48
C VAL A 75 -9.58 6.24 25.07
N MET A 76 -9.09 6.99 24.08
CA MET A 76 -8.84 6.46 22.74
C MET A 76 -7.40 5.94 22.69
N GLY A 77 -7.22 4.70 22.20
CA GLY A 77 -6.01 3.88 22.35
C GLY A 77 -4.71 4.46 21.76
N GLY A 78 -4.18 5.52 22.37
CA GLY A 78 -2.94 6.13 21.92
C GLY A 78 -2.27 7.22 22.78
N SER A 79 -2.97 8.03 23.59
CA SER A 79 -2.39 8.88 24.68
C SER A 79 -3.20 10.11 25.09
N THR A 80 -4.25 10.51 24.36
CA THR A 80 -5.02 11.71 24.72
C THR A 80 -6.28 11.33 25.50
N PRO A 81 -6.33 11.51 26.85
CA PRO A 81 -7.56 11.35 27.60
C PRO A 81 -8.52 12.46 27.18
N LEU A 82 -9.59 12.08 26.48
CA LEU A 82 -10.66 12.97 26.10
C LEU A 82 -11.70 12.98 27.22
N THR A 83 -12.40 14.08 27.44
CA THR A 83 -13.50 14.11 28.42
C THR A 83 -14.78 14.51 27.71
N VAL A 84 -15.87 13.78 27.94
CA VAL A 84 -17.19 14.18 27.46
C VAL A 84 -18.00 14.71 28.64
N GLY A 85 -18.48 15.94 28.55
CA GLY A 85 -19.43 16.54 29.48
C GLY A 85 -20.84 16.55 28.92
N VAL A 86 -21.80 16.03 29.67
CA VAL A 86 -23.23 16.14 29.38
C VAL A 86 -23.85 17.11 30.38
N LEU A 87 -24.32 18.26 29.92
CA LEU A 87 -24.80 19.39 30.73
C LEU A 87 -26.31 19.53 30.60
N LEU A 88 -27.04 19.38 31.71
CA LEU A 88 -28.48 19.58 31.76
C LEU A 88 -28.81 20.87 32.51
N PRO A 89 -29.66 21.77 31.96
CA PRO A 89 -30.07 22.96 32.66
C PRO A 89 -30.93 22.57 33.86
N ASP A 90 -30.65 23.17 35.01
CA ASP A 90 -31.27 22.78 36.27
C ASP A 90 -32.79 23.05 36.24
N ARG A 91 -33.23 24.09 35.51
CA ARG A 91 -34.62 24.55 35.41
C ARG A 91 -35.32 24.08 34.12
N LEU A 92 -35.88 22.88 34.15
CA LEU A 92 -36.86 22.44 33.14
C LEU A 92 -38.24 23.02 33.52
N PRO A 93 -38.95 23.73 32.62
CA PRO A 93 -40.21 24.42 32.92
C PRO A 93 -41.44 23.50 33.07
N PHE A 94 -41.25 22.17 33.10
CA PHE A 94 -42.34 21.20 33.13
C PHE A 94 -42.32 20.35 34.42
N ALA A 95 -43.43 20.48 35.16
CA ALA A 95 -43.92 19.62 36.25
C ALA A 95 -43.16 19.66 37.60
N THR A 96 -43.95 19.64 38.69
CA THR A 96 -43.62 19.38 40.11
C THR A 96 -42.21 18.85 40.40
N GLU A 97 -41.58 19.28 41.50
CA GLU A 97 -40.23 18.88 41.98
C GLU A 97 -39.83 17.42 41.63
N LEU A 98 -40.75 16.47 41.84
CA LEU A 98 -40.56 15.04 41.57
C LEU A 98 -40.50 14.67 40.07
N GLY A 99 -41.35 15.29 39.25
CA GLY A 99 -41.38 15.12 37.80
C GLY A 99 -40.15 15.73 37.12
N ARG A 100 -39.64 16.85 37.66
CA ARG A 100 -38.40 17.49 37.18
C ARG A 100 -37.16 16.65 37.48
N GLN A 101 -37.07 16.05 38.66
CA GLN A 101 -35.99 15.11 38.98
C GLN A 101 -35.99 13.90 38.03
N MET A 102 -37.15 13.27 37.84
CA MET A 102 -37.27 12.13 36.92
C MET A 102 -36.97 12.52 35.47
N ALA A 103 -37.52 13.63 34.98
CA ALA A 103 -37.27 14.12 33.62
C ALA A 103 -35.78 14.42 33.37
N SER A 104 -35.09 15.03 34.35
CA SER A 104 -33.64 15.29 34.26
C SER A 104 -32.82 14.00 34.23
N LEU A 105 -33.18 13.00 35.03
CA LEU A 105 -32.51 11.69 35.02
C LEU A 105 -32.73 10.96 33.69
N PHE A 106 -33.95 10.98 33.15
CA PHE A 106 -34.24 10.40 31.84
C PHE A 106 -33.51 11.12 30.71
N ALA A 107 -33.47 12.45 30.73
CA ALA A 107 -32.74 13.23 29.74
C ALA A 107 -31.22 12.99 29.82
N ALA A 108 -30.66 12.88 31.02
CA ALA A 108 -29.25 12.56 31.22
C ALA A 108 -28.93 11.13 30.73
N ALA A 109 -29.81 10.16 31.02
CA ALA A 109 -29.67 8.79 30.54
C ALA A 109 -29.75 8.69 29.00
N LEU A 110 -30.70 9.42 28.38
CA LEU A 110 -30.83 9.49 26.92
C LEU A 110 -29.62 10.17 26.27
N ALA A 111 -29.13 11.27 26.85
CA ALA A 111 -27.93 11.94 26.36
C ALA A 111 -26.69 11.04 26.52
N GLY A 112 -26.55 10.37 27.66
CA GLY A 112 -25.48 9.41 27.90
C GLY A 112 -25.49 8.26 26.89
N THR A 113 -26.66 7.67 26.63
CA THR A 113 -26.80 6.60 25.63
C THR A 113 -26.51 7.09 24.20
N ALA A 114 -26.93 8.30 23.84
CA ALA A 114 -26.61 8.89 22.54
C ALA A 114 -25.10 9.06 22.35
N VAL A 115 -24.39 9.54 23.38
CA VAL A 115 -22.93 9.69 23.33
C VAL A 115 -22.25 8.33 23.17
N VAL A 116 -22.64 7.33 23.96
CA VAL A 116 -22.07 5.97 23.88
C VAL A 116 -22.32 5.37 22.50
N ALA A 117 -23.51 5.56 21.93
CA ALA A 117 -23.84 5.09 20.59
C ALA A 117 -22.98 5.75 19.51
N VAL A 118 -22.82 7.08 19.55
CA VAL A 118 -21.96 7.81 18.61
C VAL A 118 -20.51 7.35 18.72
N PHE A 119 -20.01 7.19 19.95
CA PHE A 119 -18.65 6.70 20.19
C PHE A 119 -18.44 5.27 19.65
N ALA A 120 -19.40 4.38 19.88
CA ALA A 120 -19.36 3.01 19.36
C ALA A 120 -19.34 2.98 17.82
N VAL A 121 -20.12 3.86 17.17
CA VAL A 121 -20.12 3.98 15.70
C VAL A 121 -18.78 4.52 15.20
N MET A 122 -18.28 5.61 15.80
CA MET A 122 -17.03 6.25 15.37
C MET A 122 -15.83 5.31 15.51
N SER A 123 -15.72 4.62 16.65
CA SER A 123 -14.66 3.64 16.87
C SER A 123 -14.69 2.49 15.85
N ARG A 124 -15.88 2.05 15.42
CA ARG A 124 -16.04 1.04 14.37
C ARG A 124 -15.54 1.53 13.01
N VAL A 125 -15.83 2.79 12.66
CA VAL A 125 -15.35 3.40 11.40
C VAL A 125 -13.84 3.54 11.43
N THR A 126 -13.25 4.07 12.51
CA THR A 126 -11.79 4.20 12.65
C THR A 126 -11.08 2.87 12.50
N ARG A 127 -11.59 1.80 13.13
CA ARG A 127 -11.03 0.44 12.98
C ARG A 127 -11.09 -0.07 11.54
N ARG A 128 -12.17 0.23 10.80
CA ARG A 128 -12.28 -0.15 9.38
C ARG A 128 -11.27 0.58 8.52
N VAL A 129 -11.09 1.88 8.75
CA VAL A 129 -10.08 2.69 8.05
C VAL A 129 -8.68 2.15 8.32
N GLU A 130 -8.35 1.88 9.59
CA GLU A 130 -7.05 1.31 9.97
C GLU A 130 -6.81 -0.05 9.29
N HIS A 131 -7.84 -0.88 9.14
CA HIS A 131 -7.76 -2.14 8.41
C HIS A 131 -7.43 -1.94 6.92
N VAL A 132 -8.05 -0.96 6.25
CA VAL A 132 -7.68 -0.59 4.86
C VAL A 132 -6.22 -0.13 4.80
N THR A 133 -5.80 0.74 5.73
CA THR A 133 -4.43 1.28 5.78
C THR A 133 -3.40 0.17 5.92
N LYS A 134 -3.60 -0.77 6.84
CA LYS A 134 -2.71 -1.93 7.03
C LYS A 134 -2.63 -2.81 5.79
N ALA A 135 -3.74 -3.02 5.09
CA ALA A 135 -3.75 -3.76 3.83
C ALA A 135 -2.97 -3.00 2.74
N ALA A 136 -3.13 -1.69 2.65
CA ALA A 136 -2.40 -0.86 1.69
C ALA A 136 -0.89 -0.87 1.95
N GLU A 137 -0.47 -0.79 3.21
CA GLU A 137 0.94 -0.93 3.62
C GLU A 137 1.50 -2.32 3.26
N ALA A 138 0.73 -3.39 3.49
CA ALA A 138 1.14 -4.75 3.10
C ALA A 138 1.33 -4.88 1.58
N ILE A 139 0.41 -4.30 0.79
CA ILE A 139 0.53 -4.27 -0.68
C ILE A 139 1.76 -3.46 -1.11
N ALA A 140 2.04 -2.32 -0.47
CA ALA A 140 3.24 -1.52 -0.73
C ALA A 140 4.53 -2.27 -0.42
N GLN A 141 4.52 -3.18 0.57
CA GLN A 141 5.63 -4.08 0.89
C GLN A 141 5.73 -5.31 -0.04
N GLY A 142 4.90 -5.39 -1.08
CA GLY A 142 4.92 -6.48 -2.06
C GLY A 142 4.07 -7.69 -1.68
N ARG A 143 3.32 -7.66 -0.57
CA ARG A 143 2.40 -8.74 -0.17
C ARG A 143 1.07 -8.60 -0.88
N MET A 144 1.09 -8.89 -2.18
CA MET A 144 -0.06 -8.78 -3.08
C MET A 144 -1.16 -9.83 -2.79
N GLU A 145 -0.99 -10.76 -1.86
CA GLU A 145 -2.02 -11.72 -1.44
C GLU A 145 -2.96 -11.14 -0.39
N THR A 146 -2.53 -10.09 0.32
CA THR A 146 -3.36 -9.44 1.34
C THR A 146 -4.54 -8.73 0.67
N ARG A 147 -5.75 -8.94 1.21
CA ARG A 147 -6.99 -8.35 0.74
C ARG A 147 -7.76 -7.75 1.91
N THR A 148 -8.48 -6.68 1.64
CA THR A 148 -9.37 -6.06 2.64
C THR A 148 -10.65 -6.87 2.85
N ALA A 149 -11.12 -7.56 1.79
CA ALA A 149 -12.36 -8.35 1.78
C ALA A 149 -13.61 -7.59 2.28
N MET A 150 -13.58 -6.26 2.19
CA MET A 150 -14.67 -5.43 2.67
C MET A 150 -15.79 -5.31 1.62
N PRO A 151 -17.07 -5.56 2.00
CA PRO A 151 -18.18 -5.34 1.10
C PRO A 151 -18.38 -3.83 0.85
N PRO A 152 -18.65 -3.40 -0.39
CA PRO A 152 -18.79 -1.99 -0.76
C PRO A 152 -20.14 -1.42 -0.33
N ARG A 153 -20.39 -1.32 0.98
CA ARG A 153 -21.64 -0.81 1.57
C ARG A 153 -21.56 0.67 1.98
N ASP A 154 -20.36 1.17 2.19
CA ASP A 154 -20.02 2.53 2.60
C ASP A 154 -18.80 3.02 1.79
N GLU A 155 -18.42 4.29 1.96
CA GLU A 155 -17.27 4.90 1.30
C GLU A 155 -15.97 4.16 1.65
N VAL A 156 -15.84 3.70 2.90
CA VAL A 156 -14.67 2.95 3.38
C VAL A 156 -14.58 1.57 2.72
N GLY A 157 -15.70 0.88 2.56
CA GLY A 157 -15.79 -0.41 1.87
C GLY A 157 -15.55 -0.27 0.37
N ARG A 158 -16.03 0.82 -0.27
CA ARG A 158 -15.70 1.14 -1.66
C ARG A 158 -14.18 1.36 -1.84
N LEU A 159 -13.53 2.03 -0.89
CA LEU A 159 -12.09 2.21 -0.90
C LEU A 159 -11.36 0.86 -0.77
N GLY A 160 -11.78 -0.01 0.16
CA GLY A 160 -11.22 -1.35 0.31
C GLY A 160 -11.35 -2.20 -0.96
N ALA A 161 -12.53 -2.19 -1.58
CA ALA A 161 -12.77 -2.91 -2.83
C ALA A 161 -11.90 -2.37 -4.00
N ALA A 162 -11.71 -1.05 -4.08
CA ALA A 162 -10.83 -0.45 -5.08
C ALA A 162 -9.35 -0.84 -4.85
N LEU A 163 -8.91 -0.88 -3.60
CA LEU A 163 -7.56 -1.34 -3.23
C LEU A 163 -7.34 -2.82 -3.61
N ASP A 164 -8.33 -3.68 -3.37
CA ASP A 164 -8.25 -5.10 -3.73
C ASP A 164 -8.19 -5.29 -5.26
N SER A 165 -8.91 -4.46 -6.03
CA SER A 165 -8.83 -4.45 -7.50
C SER A 165 -7.46 -4.00 -7.99
N LEU A 166 -6.87 -2.98 -7.35
CA LEU A 166 -5.52 -2.51 -7.64
C LEU A 166 -4.49 -3.62 -7.42
N ALA A 167 -4.53 -4.28 -6.26
CA ALA A 167 -3.64 -5.39 -5.93
C ALA A 167 -3.72 -6.51 -6.97
N THR A 168 -4.94 -6.88 -7.37
CA THR A 168 -5.18 -7.91 -8.40
C THR A 168 -4.57 -7.51 -9.75
N THR A 169 -4.69 -6.24 -10.14
CA THR A 169 -4.14 -5.71 -11.38
C THR A 169 -2.61 -5.76 -11.37
N ILE A 170 -1.98 -5.40 -10.25
CA ILE A 170 -0.52 -5.45 -10.11
C ILE A 170 -0.02 -6.90 -10.17
N GLN A 171 -0.67 -7.82 -9.45
CA GLN A 171 -0.36 -9.26 -9.49
C GLN A 171 -0.41 -9.82 -10.92
N ALA A 172 -1.48 -9.52 -11.65
CA ALA A 172 -1.65 -9.96 -13.03
C ALA A 172 -0.57 -9.39 -13.97
N ARG A 173 -0.08 -8.16 -13.73
CA ARG A 173 1.02 -7.58 -14.50
C ARG A 173 2.34 -8.29 -14.21
N GLU A 174 2.65 -8.53 -12.95
CA GLU A 174 3.87 -9.24 -12.53
C GLU A 174 3.92 -10.66 -13.12
N ASP A 175 2.81 -11.39 -13.09
CA ASP A 175 2.72 -12.74 -13.67
C ASP A 175 2.93 -12.73 -15.20
N LYS A 176 2.40 -11.72 -15.88
CA LYS A 176 2.64 -11.52 -17.32
C LYS A 176 4.12 -11.23 -17.58
N PHE A 177 4.75 -10.34 -16.83
CA PHE A 177 6.18 -10.04 -16.98
C PHE A 177 7.04 -11.29 -16.76
N ARG A 178 6.76 -12.08 -15.71
CA ARG A 178 7.47 -13.34 -15.44
C ARG A 178 7.31 -14.35 -16.57
N THR A 179 6.13 -14.43 -17.15
CA THR A 179 5.84 -15.34 -18.26
C THR A 179 6.59 -14.93 -19.53
N LEU A 180 6.66 -13.63 -19.82
CA LEU A 180 7.45 -13.08 -20.94
C LEU A 180 8.95 -13.36 -20.77
N LEU A 181 9.50 -13.11 -19.57
CA LEU A 181 10.91 -13.40 -19.28
C LEU A 181 11.24 -14.89 -19.41
N ARG A 182 10.34 -15.78 -18.97
CA ARG A 182 10.50 -17.23 -19.14
C ARG A 182 10.50 -17.64 -20.61
N ARG A 183 9.65 -17.00 -21.44
CA ARG A 183 9.59 -17.26 -22.87
C ARG A 183 10.88 -16.81 -23.57
N GLU A 184 11.35 -15.61 -23.29
CA GLU A 184 12.60 -15.08 -23.88
C GLU A 184 13.79 -15.98 -23.53
N ARG A 185 13.90 -16.43 -22.27
CA ARG A 185 14.95 -17.38 -21.85
C ARG A 185 14.89 -18.68 -22.65
N ARG A 186 13.70 -19.25 -22.86
CA ARG A 186 13.54 -20.48 -23.65
C ARG A 186 13.95 -20.29 -25.10
N GLU A 187 13.57 -19.17 -25.72
CA GLU A 187 13.94 -18.86 -27.10
C GLU A 187 15.46 -18.74 -27.25
N ARG A 188 16.15 -18.05 -26.31
CA ARG A 188 17.62 -17.98 -26.30
C ARG A 188 18.27 -19.35 -26.14
N THR A 189 17.80 -20.16 -25.18
CA THR A 189 18.33 -21.51 -24.96
C THR A 189 18.11 -22.41 -26.17
N TYR A 190 16.96 -22.30 -26.83
CA TYR A 190 16.65 -23.06 -28.05
C TYR A 190 17.62 -22.73 -29.18
N ILE A 191 17.85 -21.43 -29.45
CA ILE A 191 18.81 -20.99 -30.47
C ILE A 191 20.22 -21.53 -30.16
N LEU A 192 20.66 -21.43 -28.90
CA LEU A 192 21.97 -21.96 -28.50
C LEU A 192 22.07 -23.47 -28.68
N SER A 193 21.04 -24.23 -28.32
CA SER A 193 21.03 -25.68 -28.48
C SER A 193 21.09 -26.13 -29.94
N ILE A 194 20.46 -25.37 -30.84
CA ILE A 194 20.55 -25.62 -32.28
C ILE A 194 21.98 -25.39 -32.76
N LEU A 195 22.60 -24.26 -32.37
CA LEU A 195 23.98 -23.94 -32.75
C LEU A 195 24.98 -24.97 -32.22
N GLU A 196 24.73 -25.55 -31.05
CA GLU A 196 25.59 -26.57 -30.43
C GLU A 196 25.41 -27.96 -31.08
N SER A 197 24.25 -28.22 -31.68
CA SER A 197 23.94 -29.48 -32.39
C SER A 197 24.31 -29.47 -33.88
N MET A 198 24.64 -28.31 -34.45
CA MET A 198 25.13 -28.23 -35.83
C MET A 198 26.60 -28.67 -35.87
N PRO A 199 26.97 -29.67 -36.71
CA PRO A 199 28.35 -30.14 -36.84
C PRO A 199 29.27 -29.17 -37.61
N ASP A 200 28.74 -28.05 -38.11
CA ASP A 200 29.48 -27.08 -38.92
C ASP A 200 29.92 -25.86 -38.09
N GLY A 201 31.21 -25.50 -38.15
CA GLY A 201 31.76 -24.35 -37.44
C GLY A 201 31.19 -23.03 -37.96
N VAL A 202 30.53 -22.27 -37.10
CA VAL A 202 30.01 -20.93 -37.41
C VAL A 202 31.11 -19.90 -37.21
N LEU A 203 31.47 -19.20 -38.29
CA LEU A 203 32.39 -18.05 -38.26
C LEU A 203 31.57 -16.77 -38.35
N VAL A 204 31.65 -15.92 -37.32
CA VAL A 204 31.02 -14.60 -37.32
C VAL A 204 32.01 -13.60 -37.92
N TYR A 205 31.55 -12.81 -38.89
CA TYR A 205 32.34 -11.76 -39.54
C TYR A 205 31.71 -10.41 -39.23
N ASP A 206 32.56 -9.43 -38.98
CA ASP A 206 32.13 -8.03 -38.94
C ASP A 206 31.71 -7.55 -40.35
N LYS A 207 30.93 -6.46 -40.44
CA LYS A 207 30.43 -5.87 -41.69
C LYS A 207 31.56 -5.45 -42.63
N GLU A 208 32.75 -5.20 -42.09
CA GLU A 208 33.98 -4.87 -42.80
C GLU A 208 34.82 -6.10 -43.17
N GLY A 209 34.34 -7.32 -42.93
CA GLY A 209 35.00 -8.57 -43.28
C GLY A 209 36.29 -8.86 -42.48
N ARG A 210 36.47 -8.20 -41.33
CA ARG A 210 37.55 -8.53 -40.39
C ARG A 210 37.10 -9.63 -39.44
N PHE A 211 38.00 -10.59 -39.23
CA PHE A 211 37.89 -11.59 -38.18
C PHE A 211 38.34 -10.97 -36.86
N ASP A 212 37.52 -11.10 -35.81
CA ASP A 212 37.88 -10.70 -34.46
C ASP A 212 38.68 -11.83 -33.79
N PRO A 213 39.98 -11.64 -33.51
CA PRO A 213 40.84 -12.69 -32.96
C PRO A 213 40.52 -13.04 -31.50
N ASP A 214 39.73 -12.23 -30.78
CA ASP A 214 39.48 -12.46 -29.34
C ASP A 214 38.58 -13.69 -29.05
N GLU A 215 37.78 -14.13 -30.03
CA GLU A 215 36.95 -15.33 -29.91
C GLU A 215 37.69 -16.64 -30.29
N SER A 216 38.91 -16.53 -30.84
CA SER A 216 39.73 -17.68 -31.29
C SER A 216 40.47 -18.41 -30.16
N ALA A 217 40.48 -17.86 -28.95
CA ALA A 217 41.14 -18.47 -27.78
C ALA A 217 40.23 -19.41 -26.97
N ARG A 218 38.94 -19.57 -27.36
CA ARG A 218 38.07 -20.55 -26.72
C ARG A 218 38.44 -21.96 -27.23
N PRO A 219 38.73 -22.92 -26.33
CA PRO A 219 38.94 -24.30 -26.76
C PRO A 219 37.71 -24.79 -27.52
N CYS A 220 37.89 -25.29 -28.74
CA CYS A 220 36.80 -25.89 -29.51
C CYS A 220 36.08 -26.95 -28.64
N PRO A 221 34.76 -26.82 -28.41
CA PRO A 221 34.02 -27.74 -27.55
C PRO A 221 33.81 -29.13 -28.18
N PHE A 222 34.06 -29.28 -29.48
CA PHE A 222 34.00 -30.57 -30.18
C PHE A 222 35.25 -31.42 -29.89
N ARG A 223 35.19 -32.18 -28.80
CA ARG A 223 36.26 -33.05 -28.27
C ARG A 223 36.53 -34.33 -29.08
N ARG A 224 36.26 -34.35 -30.40
CA ARG A 224 36.61 -35.48 -31.28
C ARG A 224 37.07 -34.96 -32.65
N GLY A 225 38.39 -34.95 -32.86
CA GLY A 225 38.95 -35.03 -34.21
C GLY A 225 39.75 -33.84 -34.77
N CYS A 226 40.25 -32.89 -33.97
CA CYS A 226 41.21 -31.91 -34.49
C CYS A 226 42.66 -32.37 -34.26
N LEU A 227 43.33 -32.83 -35.33
CA LEU A 227 44.79 -32.87 -35.40
C LEU A 227 45.31 -31.42 -35.49
N PRO A 228 46.38 -31.04 -34.76
CA PRO A 228 46.93 -29.69 -34.83
C PRO A 228 47.47 -29.41 -36.24
N ILE A 229 47.08 -28.26 -36.80
CA ILE A 229 47.59 -27.76 -38.07
C ILE A 229 49.04 -27.31 -37.83
N ALA A 230 50.01 -28.11 -38.29
CA ALA A 230 51.41 -27.71 -38.33
C ALA A 230 51.63 -26.60 -39.38
N PRO A 231 52.37 -25.52 -39.06
CA PRO A 231 52.53 -24.36 -39.95
C PRO A 231 53.46 -24.59 -41.16
N SER A 232 53.94 -25.83 -41.41
CA SER A 232 55.00 -26.09 -42.40
C SER A 232 54.54 -26.27 -43.84
N ILE A 233 53.24 -26.43 -44.13
CA ILE A 233 52.74 -26.71 -45.49
C ILE A 233 52.40 -25.44 -46.29
N PHE A 234 52.25 -24.28 -45.63
CA PHE A 234 51.84 -23.05 -46.31
C PHE A 234 52.93 -22.46 -47.22
N ASN A 235 54.21 -22.67 -46.90
CA ASN A 235 55.33 -22.13 -47.69
C ASN A 235 55.60 -22.90 -48.98
N LEU A 236 55.29 -24.19 -49.05
CA LEU A 236 55.48 -25.01 -50.27
C LEU A 236 54.45 -24.68 -51.36
N TRP A 237 53.21 -24.34 -50.98
CA TRP A 237 52.16 -24.01 -51.95
C TRP A 237 52.26 -22.59 -52.52
N ARG A 238 52.85 -21.67 -51.76
CA ARG A 238 53.07 -20.29 -52.21
C ARG A 238 54.10 -20.20 -53.34
N MET A 239 55.05 -21.13 -53.43
CA MET A 239 55.99 -21.22 -54.55
C MET A 239 55.34 -21.76 -55.84
N LEU A 240 54.42 -22.73 -55.75
CA LEU A 240 53.77 -23.30 -56.94
C LEU A 240 52.72 -22.36 -57.56
N CYS A 241 52.05 -21.51 -56.78
CA CYS A 241 51.04 -20.58 -57.32
C CYS A 241 51.63 -19.33 -58.02
N LEU A 242 52.91 -19.00 -57.84
CA LEU A 242 53.52 -17.87 -58.56
C LEU A 242 53.85 -18.18 -60.02
N ALA A 243 53.91 -19.47 -60.41
CA ALA A 243 54.33 -19.89 -61.75
C ALA A 243 53.19 -19.91 -62.79
N HIS A 244 51.92 -20.02 -62.38
CA HIS A 244 50.78 -20.05 -63.32
C HIS A 244 49.77 -18.93 -63.03
N ARG A 245 49.78 -17.93 -63.91
CA ARG A 245 48.97 -16.70 -63.89
C ARG A 245 47.47 -16.95 -64.19
N LEU A 246 46.80 -17.82 -63.43
CA LEU A 246 45.37 -18.14 -63.57
C LEU A 246 44.62 -17.84 -62.26
N ARG A 247 43.82 -16.76 -62.27
CA ARG A 247 43.39 -16.03 -61.05
C ARG A 247 41.94 -16.23 -60.53
N PRO A 248 41.06 -17.09 -61.06
CA PRO A 248 39.84 -17.40 -60.29
C PRO A 248 39.40 -18.86 -60.17
N ALA A 249 40.06 -19.84 -60.83
CA ALA A 249 39.54 -21.22 -60.87
C ALA A 249 40.06 -22.15 -59.74
N CYS A 250 41.18 -21.84 -59.08
CA CYS A 250 41.79 -22.75 -58.09
C CYS A 250 41.05 -22.84 -56.76
N MET A 251 40.23 -21.84 -56.39
CA MET A 251 39.60 -21.82 -55.05
C MET A 251 38.37 -22.75 -54.97
N ARG A 252 37.73 -23.06 -56.10
CA ARG A 252 36.54 -23.93 -56.15
C ARG A 252 36.86 -25.42 -55.98
N TRP A 253 38.08 -25.85 -56.28
CA TRP A 253 38.52 -27.25 -56.11
C TRP A 253 39.06 -27.56 -54.71
N ALA A 254 39.62 -26.56 -54.01
CA ALA A 254 40.18 -26.75 -52.66
C ALA A 254 39.12 -27.13 -51.61
N ILE A 255 37.88 -26.63 -51.76
CA ILE A 255 36.78 -26.95 -50.84
C ILE A 255 36.20 -28.35 -51.12
N ARG A 256 36.17 -28.79 -52.39
CA ARG A 256 35.59 -30.10 -52.76
C ARG A 256 36.52 -31.27 -52.42
N ALA A 257 37.83 -31.08 -52.46
CA ALA A 257 38.81 -32.14 -52.15
C ALA A 257 38.96 -32.44 -50.65
N ARG A 258 38.61 -31.49 -49.76
CA ARG A 258 38.73 -31.67 -48.30
C ARG A 258 37.56 -32.41 -47.65
N CYS A 259 36.40 -32.48 -48.30
CA CYS A 259 35.25 -33.19 -47.76
C CYS A 259 35.27 -34.70 -48.06
N SER A 260 35.99 -35.15 -49.11
CA SER A 260 36.03 -36.57 -49.48
C SER A 260 37.02 -37.41 -48.67
N THR A 261 37.97 -36.79 -47.96
CA THR A 261 38.97 -37.49 -47.16
C THR A 261 38.55 -37.74 -45.71
N ALA A 262 37.48 -37.09 -45.24
CA ALA A 262 36.92 -37.30 -43.89
C ALA A 262 35.84 -38.40 -43.83
N ALA A 263 35.42 -38.96 -44.98
CA ALA A 263 34.39 -40.01 -45.05
C ALA A 263 34.95 -41.45 -45.14
N ARG A 264 36.25 -41.64 -44.90
CA ARG A 264 36.84 -42.96 -44.70
C ARG A 264 37.70 -42.92 -43.44
N PHE A 265 37.08 -43.20 -42.30
CA PHE A 265 37.56 -44.05 -41.20
C PHE A 265 36.57 -43.94 -40.04
#